data_AF-A0A2P6PXY9-F1
#
_entry.id   AF-A0A2P6PXY9-F1
#
_cell.length_a   1.000
_cell.length_b   1.000
_cell.length_c   1.000
_cell.angle_alpha   90.00
_cell.angle_beta   90.00
_cell.angle_gamma   90.00
#
_symmetry.space_group_name_H-M   'P 1'
#
loop_
_entity.id
_entity.type
_entity.pdbx_description
1 polymer ?
#
loop_
_entity_poly.entity_id
_entity_poly.type
_entity_poly.pdbx_seq_one_letter_code
_entity_poly.pdbx_strand_id
1 'polypeptide(L)'
;MPSTRVIIRKELCPLICFIFLFSFFLSSSFATDTLTPGDTLTVNQTLVSAGGVFELGFFKSDFSGSYYLGIWFRADANKVVWVGNRRVPILDASGSLQILSGNLVLIDRRQNPLLVSTGNVAMAINATATLLDSGNFILKEENTGMICTFDKLP
;
A
#
# COMPACT_ATOMS: atom_id res chain seq x y z
N MET A 1 -12.72 60.44 12.63
CA MET A 1 -12.71 58.98 12.46
C MET A 1 -11.26 58.53 12.27
N PRO A 2 -10.63 57.80 13.20
CA PRO A 2 -9.27 57.32 12.98
C PRO A 2 -9.30 56.00 12.20
N SER A 3 -8.49 55.93 11.15
CA SER A 3 -8.25 54.73 10.34
C SER A 3 -7.22 53.86 11.04
N THR A 4 -7.64 52.71 11.56
CA THR A 4 -6.78 51.72 12.20
C THR A 4 -5.99 50.97 11.14
N ARG A 5 -4.70 51.30 10.98
CA ARG A 5 -3.78 50.50 10.16
C ARG A 5 -3.52 49.18 10.88
N VAL A 6 -3.85 48.06 10.22
CA VAL A 6 -3.52 46.72 10.67
C VAL A 6 -2.00 46.55 10.58
N ILE A 7 -1.31 46.72 11.71
CA ILE A 7 0.12 46.40 11.82
C ILE A 7 0.22 44.88 11.95
N ILE A 8 0.38 44.19 10.82
CA ILE A 8 0.79 42.79 10.83
C ILE A 8 2.21 42.77 11.43
N ARG A 9 2.34 42.28 12.66
CA ARG A 9 3.62 42.23 13.38
C ARG A 9 4.57 41.31 12.61
N LYS A 10 5.78 41.79 12.30
CA LYS A 10 6.82 41.07 11.53
C LYS A 10 7.22 39.71 12.15
N GLU A 11 6.92 39.52 13.43
CA GLU A 11 7.13 38.29 14.20
C GLU A 11 6.13 37.15 13.88
N LEU A 12 5.00 37.43 13.20
CA LEU A 12 4.04 36.39 12.81
C LEU A 12 4.57 35.53 11.65
N CYS A 13 5.36 36.09 10.73
CA CYS A 13 5.92 35.37 9.60
C CYS A 13 6.81 34.17 9.99
N PRO A 14 7.81 34.29 10.87
CA PRO A 14 8.65 33.15 11.24
C PRO A 14 7.87 32.06 11.99
N LEU A 15 6.86 32.43 12.79
CA LEU A 15 5.98 31.49 13.49
C LEU A 15 5.12 30.67 12.50
N ILE A 16 4.55 31.34 11.50
CA ILE A 16 3.77 30.68 10.43
C ILE A 16 4.67 29.72 9.63
N CYS A 17 5.88 30.15 9.26
CA CYS A 17 6.85 29.29 8.57
C CYS A 17 7.24 28.07 9.43
N PHE A 18 7.44 28.25 10.74
CA PHE A 18 7.78 27.17 11.66
C PHE A 18 6.63 26.14 11.76
N ILE A 19 5.38 26.59 11.85
CA ILE A 19 4.20 25.70 11.87
C ILE A 19 4.08 24.94 10.54
N PHE A 20 4.29 25.60 9.40
CA PHE A 20 4.28 24.94 8.09
C PHE A 20 5.39 23.89 7.97
N LEU A 21 6.62 24.22 8.38
CA LEU A 21 7.74 23.28 8.40
C LEU A 21 7.45 22.10 9.33
N PHE A 22 6.98 22.35 10.54
CA PHE A 22 6.64 21.30 11.51
C PHE A 22 5.52 20.38 11.01
N SER A 23 4.48 20.94 10.36
CA SER A 23 3.41 20.14 9.73
C SER A 23 3.91 19.28 8.57
N PHE A 24 4.90 19.75 7.81
CA PHE A 24 5.52 19.00 6.73
C PHE A 24 6.34 17.82 7.27
N PHE A 25 7.07 17.99 8.38
CA PHE A 25 7.81 16.91 9.05
C PHE A 25 6.90 15.88 9.73
N LEU A 26 5.73 16.28 10.25
CA LEU A 26 4.77 15.35 10.86
C LEU A 26 4.05 14.45 9.84
N SER A 27 4.07 14.81 8.55
CA SER A 27 3.31 14.09 7.51
C SER A 27 4.07 12.92 6.88
N SER A 28 5.32 12.67 7.30
CA SER A 28 6.09 11.55 6.79
C SER A 28 5.68 10.25 7.48
N SER A 29 4.54 9.68 7.06
CA SER A 29 4.21 8.29 7.38
C SER A 29 5.31 7.39 6.81
N PHE A 30 5.98 6.61 7.66
CA PHE A 30 6.87 5.56 7.18
C PHE A 30 6.00 4.52 6.48
N ALA A 31 6.16 4.41 5.15
CA ALA A 31 5.59 3.30 4.41
C ALA A 31 6.28 2.01 4.88
N THR A 32 5.47 1.02 5.28
CA THR A 32 5.96 -0.31 5.66
C THR A 32 6.15 -1.16 4.40
N ASP A 33 7.10 -2.09 4.42
CA ASP A 33 7.29 -3.08 3.37
C ASP A 33 6.52 -4.38 3.64
N THR A 34 5.95 -4.51 4.86
CA THR A 34 5.41 -5.75 5.38
C THR A 34 3.96 -5.57 5.85
N LEU A 35 3.11 -6.53 5.48
CA LEU A 35 1.75 -6.74 5.95
C LEU A 35 1.74 -7.89 6.97
N THR A 36 1.23 -7.65 8.17
CA THR A 36 1.17 -8.65 9.25
C THR A 36 -0.24 -9.22 9.43
N PRO A 37 -0.42 -10.35 10.15
CA PRO A 37 -1.75 -10.89 10.44
C PRO A 37 -2.63 -9.86 11.17
N GLY A 38 -3.84 -9.63 10.64
CA GLY A 38 -4.77 -8.64 11.16
C GLY A 38 -4.67 -7.26 10.51
N ASP A 39 -3.58 -6.98 9.77
CA ASP A 39 -3.49 -5.79 8.96
C ASP A 39 -4.36 -5.89 7.71
N THR A 40 -4.79 -4.74 7.23
CA THR A 40 -5.51 -4.59 5.97
C THR A 40 -4.88 -3.48 5.15
N LEU A 41 -4.47 -3.80 3.93
CA LEU A 41 -4.06 -2.81 2.94
C LEU A 41 -5.27 -2.41 2.10
N THR A 42 -5.72 -1.17 2.23
CA THR A 42 -6.84 -0.60 1.45
C THR A 42 -6.35 0.17 0.23
N VAL A 43 -7.29 0.62 -0.62
CA VAL A 43 -6.98 1.32 -1.88
C VAL A 43 -6.07 2.55 -1.72
N ASN A 44 -6.13 3.24 -0.57
CA ASN A 44 -5.34 4.46 -0.31
C ASN A 44 -4.01 4.19 0.41
N GLN A 45 -3.63 2.93 0.57
CA GLN A 45 -2.42 2.51 1.26
C GLN A 45 -1.52 1.73 0.32
N THR A 46 -0.22 1.82 0.56
CA THR A 46 0.78 1.08 -0.19
C THR A 46 1.81 0.47 0.74
N LEU A 47 2.44 -0.60 0.26
CA LEU A 47 3.69 -1.12 0.82
C LEU A 47 4.85 -0.64 -0.05
N VAL A 48 5.93 -0.22 0.56
CA VAL A 48 7.13 0.23 -0.15
C VAL A 48 8.27 -0.67 0.25
N SER A 49 9.00 -1.23 -0.71
CA SER A 49 10.15 -2.09 -0.43
C SER A 49 11.20 -1.35 0.40
N ALA A 50 11.98 -2.06 1.21
CA ALA A 50 12.91 -1.44 2.18
C ALA A 50 13.88 -0.41 1.55
N GLY A 51 14.41 -0.68 0.35
CA GLY A 51 15.26 0.22 -0.42
C GLY A 51 14.50 1.27 -1.24
N GLY A 52 13.17 1.26 -1.23
CA GLY A 52 12.31 2.21 -1.92
C GLY A 52 12.26 2.04 -3.45
N VAL A 53 12.57 0.84 -3.95
CA VAL A 53 12.62 0.53 -5.39
C VAL A 53 11.23 0.22 -5.94
N PHE A 54 10.49 -0.63 -5.22
CA PHE A 54 9.17 -1.10 -5.62
C PHE A 54 8.11 -0.64 -4.64
N GLU A 55 6.90 -0.49 -5.15
CA GLU A 55 5.72 -0.17 -4.37
C GLU A 55 4.58 -1.09 -4.78
N LEU A 56 3.80 -1.54 -3.80
CA LEU A 56 2.66 -2.42 -3.96
C LEU A 56 1.41 -1.71 -3.42
N GLY A 57 0.33 -1.77 -4.17
CA GLY A 57 -0.95 -1.22 -3.75
C GLY A 57 -2.01 -1.33 -4.84
N PHE A 58 -3.07 -0.54 -4.69
CA PHE A 58 -4.15 -0.50 -5.67
C PHE A 58 -3.97 0.67 -6.63
N PHE A 59 -4.23 0.43 -7.91
CA PHE A 59 -4.33 1.47 -8.92
C PHE A 59 -5.65 1.34 -9.68
N LYS A 60 -6.13 2.49 -10.16
CA LYS A 60 -7.34 2.57 -11.00
C LYS A 60 -6.93 2.51 -12.46
N SER A 61 -7.59 1.68 -13.25
CA SER A 61 -7.43 1.67 -14.70
C SER A 61 -8.15 2.86 -15.33
N ASP A 62 -7.45 3.64 -16.15
CA ASP A 62 -8.03 4.77 -16.88
C ASP A 62 -9.06 4.34 -17.93
N PHE A 63 -8.95 3.11 -18.44
CA PHE A 63 -9.84 2.59 -19.48
C PHE A 63 -11.18 2.10 -18.93
N SER A 64 -11.14 1.31 -17.85
CA SER A 64 -12.33 0.65 -17.30
C SER A 64 -12.85 1.31 -16.02
N GLY A 65 -12.07 2.19 -15.39
CA GLY A 65 -12.37 2.74 -14.07
C GLY A 65 -12.30 1.73 -12.93
N SER A 66 -11.93 0.48 -13.21
CA SER A 66 -11.81 -0.60 -12.23
C SER A 66 -10.47 -0.55 -11.50
N TYR A 67 -10.43 -1.15 -10.30
CA TYR A 67 -9.26 -1.21 -9.44
C TYR A 67 -8.54 -2.55 -9.53
N TYR A 68 -7.21 -2.46 -9.48
CA TYR A 68 -6.31 -3.59 -9.54
C TYR A 68 -5.25 -3.48 -8.47
N LEU A 69 -4.91 -4.60 -7.84
CA LEU A 69 -3.71 -4.75 -7.02
C LEU A 69 -2.51 -4.92 -7.95
N GLY A 70 -1.46 -4.16 -7.75
CA GLY A 70 -0.24 -4.26 -8.55
C GLY A 70 1.03 -3.95 -7.79
N ILE A 71 2.14 -4.20 -8.47
CA ILE A 71 3.49 -3.78 -8.07
C ILE A 71 4.04 -2.93 -9.21
N TRP A 72 4.61 -1.77 -8.88
CA TRP A 72 5.23 -0.85 -9.82
C TRP A 72 6.57 -0.33 -9.30
N PHE A 73 7.35 0.30 -10.17
CA PHE A 73 8.53 1.05 -9.75
C PHE A 73 8.10 2.32 -9.00
N ARG A 74 8.57 2.54 -7.78
CA ARG A 74 8.18 3.71 -6.98
C ARG A 74 8.49 5.04 -7.68
N ALA A 75 9.59 5.08 -8.44
CA ALA A 75 9.99 6.26 -9.20
C ALA A 75 9.04 6.58 -10.38
N ASP A 76 8.21 5.63 -10.82
CA ASP A 76 7.28 5.79 -11.93
C ASP A 76 6.10 4.81 -11.79
N ALA A 77 4.99 5.30 -11.24
CA ALA A 77 3.77 4.51 -11.02
C ALA A 77 3.14 3.93 -12.31
N ASN A 78 3.51 4.43 -13.49
CA ASN A 78 3.04 3.88 -14.76
C ASN A 78 3.78 2.59 -15.16
N LYS A 79 4.95 2.31 -14.55
CA LYS A 79 5.73 1.09 -14.82
C LYS A 79 5.28 -0.04 -13.89
N VAL A 80 4.09 -0.54 -14.15
CA VAL A 80 3.52 -1.70 -13.47
C VAL A 80 4.23 -2.98 -13.94
N VAL A 81 4.84 -3.70 -13.01
CA VAL A 81 5.58 -4.95 -13.28
C VAL A 81 4.77 -6.20 -12.95
N TRP A 82 3.70 -6.05 -12.16
CA TRP A 82 2.81 -7.15 -11.79
C TRP A 82 1.41 -6.66 -11.45
N VAL A 83 0.41 -7.49 -11.72
CA VAL A 83 -1.01 -7.23 -11.40
C VAL A 83 -1.63 -8.51 -10.86
N GLY A 84 -2.15 -8.47 -9.63
CA GLY A 84 -2.65 -9.67 -8.94
C GLY A 84 -4.02 -10.13 -9.42
N ASN A 85 -4.93 -9.21 -9.70
CA ASN A 85 -6.32 -9.51 -10.06
C ASN A 85 -6.66 -9.20 -11.53
N ARG A 86 -5.75 -9.52 -12.46
CA ARG A 86 -5.93 -9.28 -13.92
C ARG A 86 -7.26 -9.83 -14.46
N ARG A 87 -7.70 -11.00 -13.98
CA ARG A 87 -8.90 -11.69 -14.45
C ARG A 87 -10.19 -11.26 -13.73
N VAL A 88 -10.07 -10.72 -12.52
CA VAL A 88 -11.21 -10.39 -11.65
C VAL A 88 -11.00 -8.97 -11.11
N PRO A 89 -11.30 -7.93 -11.92
CA PRO A 89 -11.16 -6.55 -11.51
C PRO A 89 -12.13 -6.17 -10.39
N ILE A 90 -11.74 -5.23 -9.54
CA ILE A 90 -12.62 -4.68 -8.49
C ILE A 90 -13.32 -3.45 -9.06
N LEU A 91 -14.65 -3.41 -9.02
CA LEU A 91 -15.44 -2.41 -9.74
C LEU A 91 -15.48 -1.03 -9.08
N ASP A 92 -15.00 -0.91 -7.84
CA ASP A 92 -15.00 0.32 -7.06
C ASP A 92 -13.82 0.37 -6.07
N ALA A 93 -13.68 1.48 -5.35
CA ALA A 93 -12.61 1.70 -4.38
C ALA A 93 -12.82 0.93 -3.06
N SER A 94 -13.35 -0.29 -3.13
CA SER A 94 -13.64 -1.15 -1.97
C SER A 94 -12.63 -2.28 -1.76
N GLY A 95 -11.61 -2.36 -2.63
CA GLY A 95 -10.60 -3.41 -2.58
C GLY A 95 -9.76 -3.34 -1.31
N SER A 96 -9.52 -4.52 -0.74
CA SER A 96 -8.63 -4.70 0.40
C SER A 96 -7.81 -5.97 0.25
N LEU A 97 -6.56 -5.93 0.70
CA LEU A 97 -5.63 -7.06 0.74
C LEU A 97 -5.33 -7.42 2.19
N GLN A 98 -5.49 -8.69 2.53
CA GLN A 98 -5.35 -9.19 3.90
C GLN A 98 -4.73 -10.59 3.92
N ILE A 99 -4.17 -10.99 5.06
CA ILE A 99 -3.76 -12.37 5.31
C ILE A 99 -4.88 -13.08 6.06
N LEU A 100 -5.48 -14.10 5.44
CA LEU A 100 -6.54 -14.91 6.03
C LEU A 100 -6.15 -16.39 6.00
N SER A 101 -6.10 -17.01 7.19
CA SER A 101 -5.76 -18.43 7.36
C SER A 101 -4.47 -18.83 6.64
N GLY A 102 -3.44 -17.99 6.74
CA GLY A 102 -2.15 -18.18 6.09
C GLY A 102 -2.14 -17.90 4.58
N ASN A 103 -3.21 -17.35 4.01
CA ASN A 103 -3.26 -17.02 2.57
C ASN A 103 -3.43 -15.53 2.36
N LEU A 104 -2.91 -15.03 1.24
CA LEU A 104 -3.13 -13.64 0.84
C LEU A 104 -4.41 -13.54 0.02
N VAL A 105 -5.37 -12.75 0.49
CA VAL A 105 -6.72 -12.66 -0.04
C VAL A 105 -7.07 -11.22 -0.40
N LEU A 106 -7.59 -11.04 -1.62
CA LEU A 106 -8.26 -9.82 -2.04
C LEU A 106 -9.75 -9.91 -1.73
N ILE A 107 -10.31 -8.87 -1.12
CA ILE A 107 -11.73 -8.78 -0.78
C ILE A 107 -12.27 -7.44 -1.29
N ASP A 108 -13.47 -7.47 -1.87
CA ASP A 108 -14.25 -6.29 -2.25
C ASP A 108 -15.46 -6.08 -1.32
N ARG A 109 -16.25 -5.03 -1.53
CA ARG A 109 -17.49 -4.77 -0.76
C ARG A 109 -18.49 -5.92 -0.77
N ARG A 110 -18.45 -6.81 -1.77
CA ARG A 110 -19.37 -7.95 -1.89
C ARG A 110 -18.92 -9.13 -1.03
N GLN A 111 -17.78 -8.98 -0.33
CA GLN A 111 -17.16 -10.03 0.49
C GLN A 111 -16.84 -11.28 -0.33
N ASN A 112 -16.44 -11.09 -1.60
CA ASN A 112 -16.00 -12.18 -2.47
C ASN A 112 -14.47 -12.34 -2.35
N PRO A 113 -13.95 -13.35 -1.63
CA PRO A 113 -12.53 -13.55 -1.50
C PRO A 113 -11.92 -14.07 -2.80
N LEU A 114 -10.87 -13.40 -3.28
CA LEU A 114 -10.03 -13.83 -4.38
C LEU A 114 -8.66 -14.20 -3.83
N LEU A 115 -8.25 -15.46 -4.01
CA LEU A 115 -6.92 -15.92 -3.64
C LEU A 115 -5.87 -15.31 -4.58
N VAL A 116 -4.87 -14.67 -4.00
CA VAL A 116 -3.75 -14.06 -4.74
C VAL A 116 -2.49 -14.91 -4.65
N SER A 117 -2.33 -15.70 -3.58
CA SER A 117 -1.20 -16.61 -3.38
C SER A 117 -1.39 -17.94 -4.11
N THR A 118 -0.31 -18.48 -4.68
CA THR A 118 -0.29 -19.78 -5.40
C THR A 118 0.17 -20.96 -4.53
N GLY A 119 0.49 -20.75 -3.25
CA GLY A 119 0.89 -21.80 -2.32
C GLY A 119 -0.09 -21.92 -1.16
N ASN A 120 -0.54 -23.15 -0.87
CA ASN A 120 -1.24 -23.44 0.36
C ASN A 120 -0.25 -23.37 1.52
N VAL A 121 -0.05 -22.19 2.12
CA VAL A 121 0.43 -22.10 3.51
C VAL A 121 -0.77 -22.42 4.41
N ALA A 122 -1.35 -23.61 4.22
CA ALA A 122 -2.47 -24.06 4.99
C ALA A 122 -2.01 -24.16 6.46
N MET A 123 -2.73 -23.47 7.36
CA MET A 123 -2.59 -23.53 8.83
C MET A 123 -1.58 -22.58 9.50
N ALA A 124 -0.95 -21.64 8.78
CA ALA A 124 -0.12 -20.63 9.44
C ALA A 124 -0.98 -19.52 10.08
N ILE A 125 -1.06 -19.51 11.41
CA ILE A 125 -1.62 -18.38 12.19
C ILE A 125 -0.66 -17.17 12.13
N ASN A 126 0.64 -17.43 11.94
CA ASN A 126 1.71 -16.43 11.99
C ASN A 126 2.42 -16.35 10.63
N ALA A 127 1.77 -15.73 9.63
CA ALA A 127 2.39 -15.46 8.34
C ALA A 127 2.48 -13.95 8.07
N THR A 128 3.61 -13.50 7.55
CA THR A 128 3.84 -12.11 7.16
C THR A 128 4.04 -12.02 5.64
N ALA A 129 3.57 -10.95 5.03
CA ALA A 129 3.74 -10.72 3.60
C ALA A 129 4.64 -9.49 3.37
N THR A 130 5.79 -9.67 2.74
CA THR A 130 6.82 -8.62 2.60
C THR A 130 7.16 -8.36 1.15
N LEU A 131 7.25 -7.09 0.78
CA LEU A 131 7.70 -6.62 -0.54
C LEU A 131 9.21 -6.40 -0.54
N LEU A 132 9.93 -7.20 -1.32
CA LEU A 132 11.38 -7.13 -1.43
C LEU A 132 11.83 -6.13 -2.51
N ASP A 133 13.07 -5.64 -2.39
CA ASP A 133 13.69 -4.75 -3.39
C ASP A 133 13.93 -5.42 -4.75
N SER A 134 13.80 -6.74 -4.85
CA SER A 134 13.74 -7.47 -6.12
C SER A 134 12.39 -7.32 -6.84
N GLY A 135 11.41 -6.68 -6.19
CA GLY A 135 10.03 -6.57 -6.65
C GLY A 135 9.26 -7.88 -6.52
N ASN A 136 9.76 -8.81 -5.70
CA ASN A 136 9.03 -9.99 -5.30
C ASN A 136 8.24 -9.67 -4.04
N PHE A 137 6.94 -9.92 -4.09
CA PHE A 137 6.16 -10.05 -2.87
C PHE A 137 6.31 -11.49 -2.39
N ILE A 138 6.44 -11.72 -1.09
CA ILE A 138 6.55 -13.06 -0.52
C ILE A 138 5.64 -13.19 0.67
N LEU A 139 5.04 -14.36 0.85
CA LEU A 139 4.33 -14.74 2.07
C LEU A 139 5.20 -15.74 2.82
N LYS A 140 5.57 -15.44 4.06
CA LYS A 140 6.45 -16.26 4.89
C LYS A 140 5.73 -16.68 6.15
N GLU A 141 5.71 -17.98 6.44
CA GLU A 141 5.34 -18.46 7.77
C GLU A 141 6.51 -18.28 8.73
N GLU A 142 6.26 -17.67 9.89
CA GLU A 142 7.30 -17.41 10.88
C GLU A 142 7.78 -18.68 11.61
N ASN A 143 6.92 -19.67 11.80
CA ASN A 143 7.26 -20.87 12.57
C ASN A 143 8.10 -21.88 11.78
N THR A 144 7.69 -22.23 10.56
CA THR A 144 8.43 -23.20 9.73
C THR A 144 9.43 -22.53 8.78
N GLY A 145 9.31 -21.21 8.55
CA GLY A 145 10.09 -20.51 7.54
C GLY A 145 9.66 -20.82 6.11
N MET A 146 8.54 -21.51 5.89
CA MET A 146 8.00 -21.77 4.56
C MET A 146 7.67 -20.46 3.84
N ILE A 147 8.17 -20.32 2.61
CA ILE A 147 7.99 -19.13 1.77
C ILE A 147 7.16 -19.52 0.55
N CYS A 148 6.13 -18.73 0.29
CA CYS A 148 5.39 -18.75 -0.96
C CYS A 148 5.67 -17.47 -1.73
N THR A 149 6.11 -17.62 -2.97
CA THR A 149 6.33 -16.49 -3.88
C THR A 149 5.08 -16.25 -4.70
N PHE A 150 4.79 -14.98 -5.00
CA PHE A 150 3.79 -14.66 -6.00
C PHE A 150 4.48 -14.74 -7.36
N ASP A 151 4.11 -15.74 -8.15
CA ASP A 151 4.67 -15.86 -9.49
C ASP A 151 4.25 -14.63 -10.29
N LYS A 152 5.25 -13.94 -10.84
CA LYS A 152 5.04 -12.97 -11.91
C LYS A 152 4.61 -13.79 -13.12
N LEU A 153 3.29 -14.03 -13.25
CA LEU A 153 2.75 -14.67 -14.44
C LEU A 153 3.24 -13.87 -15.66
N PRO A 154 3.79 -14.54 -16.68
CA PRO A 154 4.31 -13.88 -17.88
C PRO A 154 3.28 -12.98 -18.56
#